data_AF-D3BLQ2-F1
#
_entry.id   AF-D3BLQ2-F1
#
_cell.length_a   1.000
_cell.length_b   1.000
_cell.length_c   1.000
_cell.angle_alpha   90.00
_cell.angle_beta   90.00
_cell.angle_gamma   90.00
#
_symmetry.space_group_name_H-M   'P 1'
#
loop_
_entity.id
_entity.type
_entity.pdbx_description
1 polymer ?
#
loop_
_entity_poly.entity_id
_entity_poly.type
_entity_poly.pdbx_seq_one_letter_code
_entity_poly.pdbx_strand_id
1 'polypeptide(L)'
;MLKYTILAIFALLALSEAAFTINVGQYNWYSDSPCSKPILVNVTFSNGQYSSFRATDGSAYLRNITLNSDSTFTGIGNLYTPGSDRITGYTTVKGVVNNPFNLLVVYNPSSSQNYPGSTQYYNLASCSNSLLSEESHDNMSTGRFE
;
A
#
# COMPACT_ATOMS: atom_id res chain seq x y z
N MET A 1 48.32 -2.94 2.16
CA MET A 1 47.13 -2.39 1.47
C MET A 1 45.88 -3.24 1.69
N LEU A 2 45.97 -4.58 1.67
CA LEU A 2 44.84 -5.51 1.90
C LEU A 2 44.04 -5.28 3.20
N LYS A 3 44.70 -4.90 4.31
CA LYS A 3 44.04 -4.61 5.60
C LYS A 3 43.04 -3.45 5.54
N TYR A 4 43.32 -2.42 4.73
CA TYR A 4 42.44 -1.25 4.60
C TYR A 4 41.26 -1.53 3.66
N THR A 5 41.46 -2.38 2.66
CA THR A 5 40.39 -2.84 1.75
C THR A 5 39.36 -3.69 2.48
N ILE A 6 39.77 -4.56 3.40
CA ILE A 6 38.85 -5.39 4.21
C ILE A 6 38.01 -4.53 5.17
N LEU A 7 38.62 -3.52 5.81
CA LEU A 7 37.91 -2.58 6.68
C LEU A 7 36.90 -1.71 5.91
N ALA A 8 37.26 -1.26 4.70
CA ALA A 8 36.35 -0.51 3.83
C ALA A 8 35.14 -1.36 3.40
N ILE A 9 35.34 -2.64 3.05
CA ILE A 9 34.25 -3.56 2.67
C ILE A 9 33.31 -3.84 3.85
N PHE A 10 33.83 -4.04 5.06
CA PHE A 10 33.01 -4.23 6.25
C PHE A 10 32.18 -2.98 6.62
N ALA A 11 32.74 -1.78 6.44
CA ALA A 11 32.01 -0.54 6.63
C ALA A 11 30.93 -0.31 5.56
N LEU A 12 31.18 -0.72 4.31
CA LEU A 12 30.22 -0.67 3.20
C LEU A 12 29.06 -1.66 3.37
N LEU A 13 29.31 -2.85 3.91
CA LEU A 13 28.28 -3.86 4.21
C LEU A 13 27.40 -3.49 5.41
N ALA A 14 27.92 -2.70 6.36
CA ALA A 14 27.13 -2.22 7.50
C ALA A 14 26.13 -1.10 7.14
N LEU A 15 26.22 -0.54 5.92
CA LEU A 15 25.35 0.54 5.43
C LEU A 15 24.15 0.04 4.61
N SER A 16 24.13 -1.24 4.22
CA SER A 16 23.07 -1.78 3.37
C SER A 16 22.00 -2.46 4.22
N GLU A 17 20.94 -1.72 4.56
CA GLU A 17 19.55 -2.16 4.79
C GLU A 17 18.85 -1.16 5.73
N ALA A 18 18.54 0.02 5.22
CA ALA A 18 17.60 0.92 5.88
C ALA A 18 16.18 0.51 5.51
N ALA A 19 15.37 0.11 6.50
CA ALA A 19 13.94 -0.13 6.32
C ALA A 19 13.23 1.18 5.94
N PHE A 20 12.25 1.12 5.05
CA PHE A 20 11.36 2.25 4.83
C PHE A 20 10.38 2.38 6.00
N THR A 21 10.31 3.58 6.58
CA THR A 21 9.25 3.95 7.52
C THR A 21 8.00 4.39 6.78
N ILE A 22 6.82 4.25 7.38
CA ILE A 22 5.57 4.78 6.82
C ILE A 22 5.47 6.26 7.19
N ASN A 23 5.25 7.14 6.21
CA ASN A 23 4.93 8.53 6.50
C ASN A 23 3.48 8.68 6.96
N VAL A 24 3.25 9.44 8.03
CA VAL A 24 1.89 9.78 8.48
C VAL A 24 1.25 10.82 7.56
N GLY A 25 -0.07 10.82 7.46
CA GLY A 25 -0.81 11.72 6.58
C GLY A 25 -2.04 11.07 5.95
N GLN A 26 -2.64 11.74 4.97
CA GLN A 26 -3.80 11.22 4.25
C GLN A 26 -3.36 10.43 3.02
N TYR A 27 -3.91 9.22 2.86
CA TYR A 27 -3.63 8.28 1.79
C TYR A 27 -4.91 7.95 1.02
N ASN A 28 -4.76 7.61 -0.25
CA ASN A 28 -5.76 6.89 -0.99
C ASN A 28 -5.65 5.40 -0.67
N TRP A 29 -6.77 4.78 -0.35
CA TRP A 29 -6.92 3.35 -0.11
C TRP A 29 -7.73 2.70 -1.23
N TYR A 30 -7.23 1.57 -1.75
CA TYR A 30 -7.90 0.77 -2.77
C TYR A 30 -8.06 -0.68 -2.31
N SER A 31 -9.28 -1.22 -2.38
CA SER A 31 -9.68 -2.52 -1.82
C SER A 31 -9.25 -3.75 -2.64
N ASP A 32 -9.16 -3.59 -3.96
CA ASP A 32 -9.13 -4.74 -4.90
C ASP A 32 -8.09 -4.61 -6.01
N SER A 33 -7.94 -3.41 -6.56
CA SER A 33 -7.00 -3.11 -7.63
C SER A 33 -6.34 -1.77 -7.35
N PRO A 34 -5.05 -1.60 -7.72
CA PRO A 34 -4.49 -0.26 -7.83
C PRO A 34 -5.43 0.60 -8.69
N CYS A 35 -5.62 1.86 -8.29
CA CYS A 35 -6.33 2.84 -9.11
C CYS A 35 -7.83 2.63 -9.31
N SER A 36 -8.49 1.82 -8.48
CA SER A 36 -9.96 1.81 -8.39
C SER A 36 -10.48 3.11 -7.76
N LYS A 37 -11.78 3.22 -7.45
CA LYS A 37 -12.31 4.38 -6.72
C LYS A 37 -11.71 4.39 -5.30
N PRO A 38 -10.87 5.38 -4.94
CA PRO A 38 -10.19 5.36 -3.65
C PRO A 38 -11.13 5.76 -2.51
N ILE A 39 -10.78 5.31 -1.31
CA ILE A 39 -11.28 5.87 -0.06
C ILE A 39 -10.14 6.64 0.60
N LEU A 40 -10.42 7.85 1.09
CA LEU A 40 -9.44 8.64 1.82
C LEU A 40 -9.31 8.13 3.25
N VAL A 41 -8.07 7.84 3.65
CA VAL A 41 -7.73 7.35 4.99
C VAL A 41 -6.56 8.13 5.57
N ASN A 42 -6.63 8.47 6.86
CA ASN A 42 -5.57 9.13 7.59
C ASN A 42 -4.72 8.07 8.30
N VAL A 43 -3.45 7.97 7.93
CA VAL A 43 -2.42 7.17 8.59
C VAL A 43 -1.82 7.98 9.72
N THR A 44 -1.78 7.39 10.91
CA THR A 44 -1.29 7.97 12.15
C THR A 44 -0.26 7.04 12.78
N PHE A 45 0.58 7.60 13.65
CA PHE A 45 1.55 6.84 14.43
C PHE A 45 1.43 7.23 15.90
N SER A 46 1.18 6.25 16.76
CA SER A 46 1.05 6.44 18.21
C SER A 46 1.49 5.18 18.93
N ASN A 47 2.13 5.33 20.09
CA ASN A 47 2.61 4.20 20.92
C ASN A 47 3.46 3.17 20.14
N GLY A 48 4.28 3.64 19.19
CA GLY A 48 5.15 2.77 18.40
C GLY A 48 4.44 1.98 17.29
N GLN A 49 3.16 2.27 17.01
CA GLN A 49 2.36 1.52 16.03
C GLN A 49 1.67 2.46 15.04
N TYR A 50 1.55 2.01 13.79
CA TYR A 50 0.77 2.72 12.78
C TYR A 50 -0.69 2.27 12.80
N SER A 51 -1.59 3.18 12.46
CA SER A 51 -3.03 2.89 12.27
C SER A 51 -3.60 3.81 11.19
N SER A 52 -4.61 3.34 10.47
CA SER A 52 -5.30 4.11 9.44
C SER A 52 -6.79 4.20 9.72
N PHE A 53 -7.36 5.38 9.51
CA PHE A 53 -8.77 5.68 9.80
C PHE A 53 -9.40 6.39 8.61
N ARG A 54 -10.65 6.06 8.28
CA ARG A 54 -11.39 6.76 7.23
C ARG A 54 -11.44 8.25 7.52
N ALA A 55 -11.16 9.08 6.52
CA ALA A 55 -11.14 10.53 6.70
C ALA A 55 -12.52 11.11 7.03
N THR A 56 -13.61 10.46 6.60
CA THR A 56 -14.98 10.98 6.75
C THR A 56 -15.61 10.69 8.11
N ASP A 57 -15.40 9.49 8.67
CA ASP A 57 -16.09 9.02 9.88
C ASP A 57 -15.16 8.43 10.95
N GLY A 58 -13.85 8.37 10.70
CA GLY A 58 -12.88 7.83 11.64
C GLY A 58 -12.89 6.30 11.78
N SER A 59 -13.62 5.56 10.93
CA SER A 59 -13.64 4.10 10.97
C SER A 59 -12.23 3.53 10.74
N ALA A 60 -11.77 2.66 11.63
CA ALA A 60 -10.41 2.10 11.56
C ALA A 60 -10.29 1.06 10.44
N TYR A 61 -9.33 1.26 9.53
CA TYR A 61 -8.97 0.36 8.42
C TYR A 61 -7.83 -0.58 8.80
N LEU A 62 -6.72 -0.01 9.22
CA LEU A 62 -5.58 -0.73 9.80
C LEU A 62 -5.39 -0.31 11.24
N ARG A 63 -5.05 -1.27 12.08
CA ARG A 63 -4.68 -1.04 13.47
C ARG A 63 -3.46 -1.84 13.85
N ASN A 64 -2.74 -1.32 14.83
CA ASN A 64 -1.62 -1.99 15.48
C ASN A 64 -0.60 -2.51 14.48
N ILE A 65 -0.27 -1.68 13.49
CA ILE A 65 0.71 -2.03 12.48
C ILE A 65 2.10 -1.88 13.08
N THR A 66 2.81 -3.00 13.13
CA THR A 66 4.21 -3.08 13.58
C THR A 66 5.10 -3.34 12.39
N LEU A 67 6.03 -2.41 12.15
CA LEU A 67 6.96 -2.43 11.05
C LEU A 67 8.26 -3.12 11.46
N ASN A 68 8.73 -4.02 10.62
CA ASN A 68 10.00 -4.74 10.76
C ASN A 68 11.14 -3.98 10.08
N SER A 69 12.38 -4.37 10.38
CA SER A 69 13.58 -3.78 9.79
C SER A 69 13.77 -4.08 8.30
N ASP A 70 12.99 -5.00 7.73
CA ASP A 70 13.01 -5.38 6.31
C ASP A 70 11.89 -4.67 5.50
N SER A 71 11.26 -3.63 6.07
CA SER A 71 10.11 -2.91 5.50
C SER A 71 8.83 -3.74 5.38
N THR A 72 8.78 -4.94 5.92
CA THR A 72 7.53 -5.69 6.08
C THR A 72 6.81 -5.28 7.35
N PHE A 73 5.52 -5.53 7.43
CA PHE A 73 4.76 -5.27 8.65
C PHE A 73 3.65 -6.30 8.85
N THR A 74 3.16 -6.36 10.09
CA THR A 74 1.95 -7.09 10.46
C THR A 74 1.02 -6.21 11.26
N GLY A 75 -0.27 -6.54 11.26
CA GLY A 75 -1.24 -5.87 12.12
C GLY A 75 -2.64 -6.43 11.95
N ILE A 76 -3.63 -5.57 12.19
CA ILE A 76 -5.04 -5.92 12.10
C ILE A 76 -5.70 -5.07 11.03
N GLY A 77 -6.36 -5.74 10.08
CA GLY A 77 -7.18 -5.12 9.05
C GLY A 77 -8.66 -5.36 9.32
N ASN A 78 -9.50 -4.39 9.00
CA ASN A 78 -10.95 -4.56 9.08
C ASN A 78 -11.54 -5.24 7.85
N LEU A 79 -12.63 -5.96 8.06
CA LEU A 79 -13.41 -6.57 7.00
C LEU A 79 -14.66 -5.72 6.77
N TYR A 80 -14.96 -5.43 5.51
CA TYR A 80 -16.16 -4.71 5.11
C TYR A 80 -17.04 -5.59 4.23
N THR A 81 -18.34 -5.35 4.28
CA THR A 81 -19.23 -5.87 3.24
C THR A 81 -18.97 -5.11 1.93
N PRO A 82 -18.70 -5.80 0.80
CA PRO A 82 -18.56 -5.13 -0.48
C PRO A 82 -19.75 -4.22 -0.79
N GLY A 83 -19.49 -2.97 -1.19
CA GLY A 83 -20.53 -1.97 -1.46
C GLY A 83 -21.16 -1.33 -0.21
N SER A 84 -20.62 -1.57 0.98
CA SER A 84 -21.08 -0.95 2.24
C SER A 84 -19.92 -0.50 3.10
N ASP A 85 -20.15 0.53 3.91
CA ASP A 85 -19.19 1.04 4.90
C ASP A 85 -19.25 0.27 6.24
N ARG A 86 -20.04 -0.79 6.30
CA ARG A 86 -20.23 -1.59 7.51
C ARG A 86 -19.04 -2.54 7.73
N ILE A 87 -18.37 -2.37 8.87
CA ILE A 87 -17.36 -3.32 9.35
C ILE A 87 -18.06 -4.62 9.78
N THR A 88 -17.65 -5.74 9.21
CA THR A 88 -18.16 -7.09 9.50
C THR A 88 -17.25 -7.86 10.47
N GLY A 89 -15.96 -7.53 10.50
CA GLY A 89 -15.02 -8.17 11.40
C GLY A 89 -13.60 -7.62 11.25
N TYR A 90 -12.64 -8.41 11.71
CA TYR A 90 -11.22 -8.12 11.61
C TYR A 90 -10.45 -9.37 11.20
N THR A 91 -9.35 -9.18 10.49
CA THR A 91 -8.41 -10.23 10.14
C THR A 91 -6.99 -9.76 10.38
N THR A 92 -6.06 -10.70 10.49
CA THR A 92 -4.64 -10.37 10.48
C THR A 92 -4.23 -9.90 9.10
N VAL A 93 -3.34 -8.92 9.05
CA VAL A 93 -2.73 -8.45 7.81
C VAL A 93 -1.22 -8.61 7.87
N LYS A 94 -0.63 -8.78 6.69
CA LYS A 94 0.78 -8.57 6.45
C LYS A 94 0.95 -7.58 5.30
N GLY A 95 2.07 -6.88 5.25
CA GLY A 95 2.31 -5.98 4.13
C GLY A 95 3.76 -5.62 3.97
N VAL A 96 4.02 -4.83 2.94
CA VAL A 96 5.34 -4.28 2.62
C VAL A 96 5.21 -2.79 2.33
N VAL A 97 6.19 -2.03 2.82
CA VAL A 97 6.39 -0.63 2.50
C VAL A 97 7.34 -0.56 1.32
N ASN A 98 6.80 -0.33 0.12
CA ASN A 98 7.61 -0.24 -1.11
C ASN A 98 8.45 1.03 -1.14
N ASN A 99 7.90 2.10 -0.56
CA ASN A 99 8.56 3.36 -0.23
C ASN A 99 7.74 4.04 0.88
N PRO A 100 8.22 5.12 1.51
CA PRO A 100 7.54 5.75 2.64
C PRO A 100 6.11 6.25 2.40
N PHE A 101 5.65 6.26 1.14
CA PHE A 101 4.35 6.75 0.70
C PHE A 101 3.51 5.68 -0.03
N ASN A 102 3.98 4.43 -0.08
CA ASN A 102 3.32 3.34 -0.79
C ASN A 102 3.38 2.05 0.04
N LEU A 103 2.19 1.55 0.41
CA LEU A 103 2.04 0.31 1.17
C LEU A 103 1.18 -0.67 0.39
N LEU A 104 1.62 -1.93 0.37
CA LEU A 104 0.83 -3.05 -0.09
C LEU A 104 0.44 -3.90 1.12
N VAL A 105 -0.85 -4.22 1.25
CA VAL A 105 -1.41 -4.89 2.42
C VAL A 105 -2.19 -6.10 2.00
N VAL A 106 -1.83 -7.27 2.52
CA VAL A 106 -2.50 -8.53 2.28
C VAL A 106 -3.32 -8.90 3.50
N TYR A 107 -4.62 -9.05 3.30
CA TYR A 107 -5.59 -9.43 4.30
C TYR A 107 -5.74 -10.95 4.30
N ASN A 108 -5.56 -11.57 5.47
CA ASN A 108 -5.67 -13.01 5.59
C ASN A 108 -7.14 -13.45 5.40
N PRO A 109 -7.41 -14.59 4.73
CA PRO A 109 -8.76 -15.15 4.65
C PRO A 109 -9.36 -15.38 6.05
N SER A 110 -10.68 -15.23 6.13
CA SER A 110 -11.46 -15.49 7.34
C SER A 110 -12.74 -16.24 6.99
N SER A 111 -12.79 -17.52 7.39
CA SER A 111 -13.95 -18.39 7.15
C SER A 111 -15.19 -17.98 7.94
N SER A 112 -15.02 -17.47 9.17
CA SER A 112 -16.14 -16.99 10.00
C SER A 112 -16.84 -15.76 9.41
N GLN A 113 -16.17 -15.03 8.52
CA GLN A 113 -16.66 -13.82 7.88
C GLN A 113 -16.89 -14.01 6.36
N ASN A 114 -16.78 -15.25 5.85
CA ASN A 114 -16.82 -15.57 4.42
C ASN A 114 -15.93 -14.67 3.56
N TYR A 115 -14.74 -14.34 4.08
CA TYR A 115 -13.81 -13.43 3.44
C TYR A 115 -12.63 -14.22 2.85
N PRO A 116 -12.45 -14.24 1.51
CA PRO A 116 -11.44 -15.05 0.85
C PRO A 116 -10.00 -14.52 0.98
N GLY A 117 -9.82 -13.35 1.60
CA GLY A 117 -8.56 -12.60 1.55
C GLY A 117 -8.60 -11.56 0.44
N SER A 118 -7.83 -10.47 0.58
CA SER A 118 -7.62 -9.50 -0.50
C SER A 118 -6.26 -8.82 -0.38
N THR A 119 -5.84 -8.16 -1.46
CA THR A 119 -4.68 -7.27 -1.45
C THR A 119 -5.17 -5.84 -1.64
N GLN A 120 -4.75 -4.97 -0.74
CA GLN A 120 -5.16 -3.58 -0.66
C GLN A 120 -3.94 -2.67 -0.79
N TYR A 121 -4.17 -1.48 -1.35
CA TYR A 121 -3.10 -0.56 -1.73
C TYR A 121 -3.32 0.78 -1.04
N TYR A 122 -2.25 1.31 -0.44
CA TYR A 122 -2.20 2.65 0.12
C TYR A 122 -1.18 3.46 -0.67
N ASN A 123 -1.57 4.62 -1.20
CA ASN A 123 -0.63 5.54 -1.84
C ASN A 123 -1.00 7.02 -1.59
N LEU A 124 -0.01 7.91 -1.66
CA LEU A 124 -0.27 9.36 -1.65
C LEU A 124 -0.72 9.90 -3.02
N ALA A 125 -0.26 9.27 -4.11
CA ALA A 125 -0.54 9.74 -5.46
C ALA A 125 -1.85 9.17 -6.00
N SER A 126 -2.69 10.03 -6.55
CA SER A 126 -3.83 9.60 -7.37
C SER A 126 -3.32 8.98 -8.67
N CYS A 127 -3.98 7.95 -9.17
CA CYS A 127 -3.62 7.41 -10.47
C CYS A 127 -4.05 8.36 -11.59
N SER A 128 -3.13 8.63 -12.53
CA SER A 128 -3.48 9.28 -13.79
C SER A 128 -3.99 8.21 -14.74
N ASN A 129 -5.21 8.37 -15.27
CA ASN A 129 -5.76 7.48 -16.31
C ASN A 129 -5.06 7.65 -17.67
N SER A 130 -4.01 8.46 -17.78
CA SER A 130 -3.41 8.87 -19.06
C SER A 130 -2.47 7.86 -19.73
N LEU A 131 -2.35 6.63 -19.22
CA LEU A 131 -1.46 5.60 -19.81
C LEU A 131 -2.21 4.38 -20.37
N LEU A 132 -3.54 4.41 -20.42
CA LEU A 132 -4.34 3.33 -21.04
C LEU A 132 -4.98 3.74 -22.37
N SER A 133 -4.58 4.88 -22.96
CA SER A 133 -5.13 5.39 -24.23
C SER A 133 -4.14 5.47 -25.39
N GLU A 134 -3.02 4.73 -25.36
CA GLU A 134 -2.03 4.72 -26.46
C GLU A 134 -1.76 3.32 -27.03
N GLU A 135 -2.76 2.44 -27.07
CA GLU A 135 -2.75 1.27 -27.97
C GLU A 135 -4.14 1.05 -28.60
N SER A 136 -4.70 2.09 -29.22
CA SER A 136 -5.81 1.90 -30.17
C SER A 136 -5.42 2.46 -31.54
N HIS A 137 -4.82 1.58 -32.35
CA HIS A 137 -4.90 1.57 -33.80
C HIS A 137 -4.80 2.92 -34.51
N ASP A 138 -3.59 3.24 -34.99
CA ASP A 138 -3.40 4.10 -36.16
C ASP A 138 -4.20 3.53 -37.34
N ASN A 139 -5.43 3.99 -37.50
CA ASN A 139 -6.19 3.80 -38.72
C ASN A 139 -5.80 4.94 -39.66
N MET A 140 -4.86 4.64 -40.55
CA MET A 140 -4.41 5.49 -41.64
C MET A 140 -5.60 5.84 -42.55
N SER A 141 -6.31 6.93 -42.25
CA SER A 141 -7.28 7.52 -43.17
C SER A 141 -6.52 8.40 -44.15
N THR A 142 -6.12 7.80 -45.27
CA THR A 142 -5.68 8.53 -46.46
C THR A 142 -6.76 9.53 -46.88
N GLY A 143 -6.42 10.81 -46.86
CA GLY A 143 -7.27 11.87 -47.39
C GLY A 143 -7.60 11.63 -48.87
N ARG A 144 -8.87 11.77 -49.21
CA ARG A 144 -9.34 11.89 -50.59
C ARG A 144 -10.03 13.25 -50.71
N PHE A 145 -9.37 14.14 -51.42
CA PHE A 145 -9.95 15.34 -51.99
C PHE A 145 -11.01 14.94 -53.00
N GLU A 146 -12.26 15.38 -52.79
CA GLU A 146 -13.21 15.82 -53.82
C GLU A 146 -14.02 16.99 -53.24
#